data_AF-A0AAD8V2Z1-F1
#
_entry.id   AF-A0AAD8V2Z1-F1
#
_cell.length_a   1.000
_cell.length_b   1.000
_cell.length_c   1.000
_cell.angle_alpha   90.00
_cell.angle_beta   90.00
_cell.angle_gamma   90.00
#
_symmetry.space_group_name_H-M   'P 1'
#
loop_
_entity.id
_entity.type
_entity.pdbx_description
1 polymer ?
#
loop_
_entity_poly.entity_id
_entity_poly.type
_entity_poly.pdbx_seq_one_letter_code
_entity_poly.pdbx_strand_id
1 'polypeptide(L)' 'MPQTPRTRTKVVWYCHNCSHGPNNYKIDEHCPACHMRRCRHCTVQEIRVRVDH' A
#
# COMPACT_ATOMS: atom_id res chain seq x y z
N MET A 1 18.81 -4.25 26.11
CA MET A 1 18.96 -4.80 24.75
C MET A 1 18.19 -3.88 23.81
N PRO A 2 18.80 -3.22 22.82
CA PRO A 2 18.01 -2.40 21.90
C PRO A 2 17.18 -3.34 21.03
N GLN A 3 15.86 -3.24 21.13
CA GLN A 3 14.95 -3.96 20.25
C GLN A 3 15.16 -3.42 18.83
N THR A 4 15.83 -4.18 17.97
CA THR A 4 15.96 -3.82 16.56
C THR A 4 14.55 -3.65 15.99
N PRO A 5 14.18 -2.48 15.44
CA PRO A 5 12.86 -2.26 14.90
C PRO A 5 12.63 -3.28 13.77
N ARG A 6 11.63 -4.14 13.95
CA ARG A 6 11.24 -5.10 12.91
C ARG A 6 10.67 -4.30 11.75
N THR A 7 11.32 -4.39 10.59
CA THR A 7 10.78 -3.82 9.36
C THR A 7 10.01 -4.91 8.62
N ARG A 8 8.77 -4.61 8.22
CA ARG A 8 7.97 -5.49 7.37
C ARG A 8 7.85 -4.87 6.00
N THR A 9 8.06 -5.68 4.97
CA THR A 9 7.81 -5.28 3.59
C THR A 9 6.32 -5.40 3.28
N LYS A 10 5.72 -4.34 2.74
CA LYS A 10 4.32 -4.30 2.32
C LYS A 10 4.22 -3.79 0.89
N VAL A 11 3.47 -4.51 0.06
CA VAL A 11 3.15 -4.05 -1.30
C VAL A 11 1.90 -3.18 -1.23
N VAL A 12 2.01 -1.97 -1.76
CA VAL A 12 0.94 -0.98 -1.82
C VAL A 12 0.69 -0.55 -3.25
N TRP A 13 -0.46 0.07 -3.49
CA TRP A 13 -0.80 0.65 -4.79
C TRP A 13 -1.47 2.01 -4.67
N TYR A 14 -1.31 2.82 -5.71
CA TYR A 14 -1.91 4.13 -5.86
C TYR A 14 -2.84 4.11 -7.06
N CYS A 15 -4.06 4.61 -6.86
CA CYS A 15 -5.08 4.62 -7.88
C CYS A 15 -4.67 5.51 -9.05
N HIS A 16 -4.68 4.98 -10.26
CA HIS A 16 -4.37 5.76 -11.46
C HIS A 16 -5.36 6.91 -11.71
N ASN A 17 -6.64 6.69 -11.38
CA ASN A 17 -7.71 7.63 -11.71
C ASN A 17 -7.70 8.88 -10.82
N CYS A 18 -7.40 8.73 -9.52
CA CYS A 18 -7.47 9.81 -8.54
C CYS A 18 -6.17 10.02 -7.76
N SER A 19 -5.11 9.29 -8.09
CA SER A 19 -3.81 9.27 -7.39
C SER A 19 -3.88 8.89 -5.89
N HIS A 20 -5.02 8.42 -5.40
CA HIS A 20 -5.20 8.06 -3.99
C HIS A 20 -4.43 6.80 -3.61
N GLY A 21 -3.72 6.85 -2.49
CA GLY A 21 -2.97 5.74 -1.90
C GLY A 21 -2.04 6.25 -0.78
N PRO A 22 -1.25 5.37 -0.13
CA PRO A 22 -1.02 3.96 -0.47
C PRO A 22 -2.11 3.00 0.02
N ASN A 23 -2.78 2.31 -0.91
CA ASN A 23 -3.73 1.23 -0.63
C ASN A 23 -3.00 -0.12 -0.53
N ASN A 24 -3.48 -1.05 0.28
CA ASN A 24 -2.88 -2.37 0.44
C ASN A 24 -3.14 -3.25 -0.80
N TYR A 25 -2.07 -3.72 -1.46
CA TYR A 25 -2.22 -4.53 -2.66
C TYR A 25 -2.93 -5.89 -2.43
N LYS A 26 -2.86 -6.46 -1.22
CA LYS A 26 -3.49 -7.76 -0.97
C LYS A 26 -4.93 -7.67 -0.47
N ILE A 27 -5.32 -6.55 0.12
CA ILE A 27 -6.61 -6.37 0.80
C ILE A 27 -7.52 -5.47 -0.03
N ASP A 28 -6.99 -4.36 -0.52
CA ASP A 28 -7.79 -3.32 -1.18
C ASP A 28 -7.85 -3.60 -2.68
N GLU A 29 -8.93 -4.25 -3.12
CA GLU A 29 -9.22 -4.45 -4.55
C GLU A 29 -9.76 -3.16 -5.21
N HIS A 30 -10.44 -2.31 -4.45
CA HIS A 30 -11.06 -1.07 -4.92
C HIS A 30 -10.43 0.15 -4.25
N CYS A 31 -10.35 1.27 -4.98
CA CYS A 31 -9.88 2.53 -4.42
C CYS A 31 -10.95 3.11 -3.49
N PRO A 32 -10.65 3.41 -2.21
CA PRO A 32 -11.65 3.91 -1.27
C PRO A 32 -12.16 5.32 -1.62
N ALA A 33 -11.37 6.12 -2.34
CA ALA A 33 -11.75 7.48 -2.72
C ALA A 33 -12.70 7.56 -3.94
N CYS A 34 -12.44 6.80 -5.00
CA CYS A 34 -13.21 6.87 -6.25
C CYS A 34 -13.91 5.57 -6.62
N HIS A 35 -13.87 4.57 -5.74
CA HIS A 35 -14.52 3.25 -5.85
C HIS A 35 -14.14 2.44 -7.11
N MET A 36 -13.17 2.92 -7.89
CA MET A 36 -12.62 2.23 -9.06
C MET A 36 -11.82 1.00 -8.63
N ARG A 37 -12.05 -0.12 -9.32
CA ARG A 37 -11.25 -1.33 -9.15
C ARG A 37 -9.79 -1.08 -9.55
N ARG A 38 -8.85 -1.65 -8.81
CA ARG A 38 -7.42 -1.62 -9.16
C ARG A 38 -7.23 -2.21 -10.56
N CYS A 39 -6.54 -1.45 -11.41
CA CYS A 39 -6.21 -1.84 -12.77
C CYS A 39 -4.69 -1.87 -12.99
N ARG A 40 -4.25 -2.37 -14.15
CA ARG A 40 -2.83 -2.42 -14.54
C ARG A 40 -2.12 -1.06 -14.62
N HIS A 41 -2.89 0.03 -14.73
CA HIS A 41 -2.36 1.40 -14.78
C HIS A 41 -2.11 1.99 -13.39
N CYS A 42 -2.60 1.34 -12.33
CA CYS A 42 -2.33 1.76 -10.96
C CYS A 42 -0.84 1.60 -10.63
N THR A 43 -0.27 2.56 -9.91
CA THR A 43 1.15 2.48 -9.52
C THR A 43 1.30 1.54 -8.35
N VAL A 44 2.10 0.49 -8.49
CA VAL A 44 2.37 -0.49 -7.43
C VAL A 44 3.78 -0.26 -6.89
N GLN A 45 3.91 -0.18 -5.58
CA GLN A 45 5.19 0.04 -4.91
C GLN A 45 5.37 -0.89 -3.74
N GLU A 46 6.60 -1.28 -3.47
CA GLU A 46 6.98 -2.02 -2.28
C GLU A 46 7.56 -1.05 -1.24
N ILE A 47 6.92 -0.97 -0.07
CA ILE A 47 7.34 -0.09 1.03
C ILE A 47 7.80 -0.91 2.23
N ARG A 48 8.80 -0.41 2.96
CA ARG A 48 9.25 -0.96 4.25
C ARG A 48 8.57 -0.19 5.37
N VAL A 49 7.68 -0.84 6.10
CA VAL A 49 7.04 -0.26 7.28
C VAL A 49 7.79 -0.68 8.54
N ARG A 50 8.02 0.26 9.45
CA ARG A 50 8.50 -0.05 10.80
C ARG A 50 7.32 -0.60 11.60
N VAL A 51 7.52 -1.75 12.22
CA VAL A 51 6.57 -2.33 13.17
C VAL A 51 7.12 -1.99 14.54
N ASP A 52 6.73 -0.82 15.05
CA ASP A 52 6.89 -0.49 16.47
C ASP A 52 5.72 -1.14 17.21
N HIS A 53 6.03 -1.82 18.31
CA HIS A 53 5.13 -2.77 18.98
C HIS A 53 4.61 -2.22 20.29
#